data_AF-A0A6V8D6Q7-F1
#
_entry.id   AF-A0A6V8D6Q7-F1
#
_cell.length_a   1.000
_cell.length_b   1.000
_cell.length_c   1.000
_cell.angle_alpha   90.00
_cell.angle_beta   90.00
_cell.angle_gamma   90.00
#
_symmetry.space_group_name_H-M   'P 1'
#
loop_
_entity.id
_entity.type
_entity.pdbx_description
1 polymer ?
#
loop_
_entity_poly.entity_id
_entity_poly.type
_entity_poly.pdbx_seq_one_letter_code
_entity_poly.pdbx_strand_id
1 'polypeptide(L)'
;MSEGAGAGFLNTFSQTKVGSDTIFSWWARYQEAVASGHDAVNGTLGALLENNGELAINHVVDKVVRESPPIEISAYAPLKGLPAFLDLA
;
A
#
# COMPACT_ATOMS: atom_id res chain seq x y z
N MET A 1 24.45 -8.02 -2.68
CA MET A 1 24.35 -6.66 -2.09
C MET A 1 25.43 -6.57 -1.03
N SER A 2 26.38 -5.63 -1.11
CA SER A 2 27.42 -5.53 -0.08
C SER A 2 26.81 -4.92 1.19
N GLU A 3 27.05 -5.56 2.34
CA GLU A 3 26.49 -5.19 3.66
C GLU A 3 26.99 -3.85 4.22
N GLY A 4 27.79 -3.06 3.49
CA GLY A 4 28.54 -1.95 4.06
C GLY A 4 28.31 -0.56 3.45
N ALA A 5 27.67 -0.44 2.28
CA ALA A 5 27.72 0.82 1.52
C ALA A 5 26.90 1.99 2.14
N GLY A 6 25.97 1.71 3.06
CA GLY A 6 25.09 2.72 3.68
C GLY A 6 25.35 2.99 5.17
N ALA A 7 26.17 2.18 5.83
CA ALA A 7 26.33 2.21 7.29
C ALA A 7 26.95 3.53 7.80
N GLY A 8 27.76 4.21 6.98
CA GLY A 8 28.35 5.51 7.33
C GLY A 8 27.43 6.72 7.13
N PHE A 9 26.30 6.57 6.44
CA PHE A 9 25.40 7.69 6.08
C PHE A 9 24.21 7.85 7.02
N LEU A 10 23.88 6.82 7.80
CA LEU A 10 22.79 6.85 8.77
C LEU A 10 23.33 7.20 10.15
N ASN A 11 22.62 8.07 10.88
CA ASN A 11 22.94 8.31 12.29
C ASN A 11 22.77 7.02 13.10
N THR A 12 23.42 6.95 14.26
CA THR A 12 23.44 5.76 15.14
C THR A 12 22.04 5.29 15.54
N PHE A 13 21.09 6.20 15.76
CA PHE A 13 19.72 5.83 16.13
C PHE A 13 18.93 5.20 14.98
N SER A 14 19.16 5.62 13.73
CA SER A 14 18.51 5.02 12.58
C SER A 14 19.02 3.61 12.28
N GLN A 15 20.28 3.32 12.62
CA GLN A 15 20.87 1.99 12.43
C GLN A 15 20.23 0.90 13.32
N THR A 16 19.58 1.29 14.42
CA THR A 16 18.87 0.34 15.29
C THR A 16 17.49 -0.04 14.76
N LYS A 17 16.97 0.70 13.77
CA LYS A 17 15.67 0.45 13.16
C LYS A 17 15.79 -0.68 12.14
N VAL A 18 15.75 -1.90 12.63
CA VAL A 18 15.79 -3.12 11.84
C VAL A 18 14.47 -3.88 11.98
N GLY A 19 14.04 -4.54 10.91
CA GLY A 19 12.82 -5.34 10.90
C GLY A 19 12.54 -5.88 9.51
N SER A 20 12.01 -7.10 9.45
CA SER A 20 11.48 -7.68 8.22
C SER A 20 9.96 -7.61 8.26
N ASP A 21 9.37 -7.08 7.19
CA ASP A 21 7.91 -6.98 7.10
C ASP A 21 7.30 -8.34 6.78
N THR A 22 6.74 -8.97 7.81
CA THR A 22 6.17 -10.31 7.71
C THR A 22 4.94 -10.32 6.79
N ILE A 23 4.11 -9.28 6.83
CA ILE A 23 2.87 -9.20 6.04
C ILE A 23 3.22 -9.18 4.54
N PHE A 24 4.15 -8.31 4.13
CA PHE A 24 4.56 -8.23 2.73
C PHE A 24 5.39 -9.45 2.29
N SER A 25 6.14 -10.08 3.20
CA SER A 25 6.86 -11.32 2.87
C SER A 25 5.89 -12.47 2.52
N TRP A 26 4.79 -12.62 3.27
CA TRP A 26 3.78 -13.63 2.98
C TRP A 26 3.00 -13.30 1.70
N TRP A 27 2.68 -12.02 1.48
CA TRP A 27 2.04 -11.59 0.24
C TRP A 27 2.90 -11.91 -0.99
N ALA A 28 4.21 -11.68 -0.93
CA ALA A 28 5.13 -12.03 -2.01
C ALA A 28 5.15 -13.56 -2.29
N ARG A 29 5.20 -14.37 -1.22
CA ARG A 29 5.15 -15.84 -1.34
C ARG A 29 3.83 -16.34 -1.94
N TYR A 30 2.70 -15.73 -1.58
CA TYR A 30 1.41 -16.03 -2.20
C TYR A 30 1.43 -15.73 -3.69
N GLN A 31 1.91 -14.54 -4.09
CA GLN A 31 2.00 -14.17 -5.51
C GLN A 31 2.89 -15.13 -6.30
N GLU A 32 4.03 -15.54 -5.74
CA GLU A 32 4.93 -16.53 -6.36
C GLU A 32 4.25 -17.89 -6.51
N ALA A 33 3.47 -18.33 -5.52
CA ALA A 33 2.75 -19.59 -5.58
C ALA A 33 1.69 -19.57 -6.70
N VAL A 34 0.89 -18.51 -6.79
CA VAL A 34 -0.10 -18.32 -7.86
C VAL A 34 0.58 -18.26 -9.24
N ALA A 35 1.66 -17.49 -9.39
CA ALA A 35 2.41 -17.39 -10.64
C ALA A 35 3.00 -18.74 -11.07
N SER A 36 3.33 -19.60 -10.12
CA SER A 36 3.82 -20.96 -10.35
C SER A 36 2.71 -21.99 -10.58
N GLY A 37 1.44 -21.55 -10.61
CA GLY A 37 0.27 -22.40 -10.87
C GLY A 37 -0.18 -23.24 -9.68
N HIS A 38 0.24 -22.91 -8.45
CA HIS A 38 -0.25 -23.57 -7.25
C HIS A 38 -1.65 -23.09 -6.88
N ASP A 39 -2.48 -24.00 -6.38
CA ASP A 39 -3.75 -23.68 -5.74
C ASP A 39 -3.47 -23.05 -4.37
N ALA A 40 -3.51 -21.73 -4.31
CA ALA A 40 -3.11 -20.93 -3.15
C ALA A 40 -4.27 -20.05 -2.66
N VAL A 41 -4.47 -20.01 -1.35
CA VAL A 41 -5.48 -19.17 -0.70
C VAL A 41 -4.82 -17.90 -0.15
N ASN A 42 -5.35 -16.73 -0.50
CA ASN A 42 -4.84 -15.45 -0.01
C ASN A 42 -5.44 -15.09 1.36
N GLY A 43 -4.62 -15.12 2.40
CA GLY A 43 -4.96 -14.65 3.75
C GLY A 43 -3.97 -13.62 4.30
N THR A 44 -3.26 -12.88 3.44
CA THR A 44 -2.11 -12.07 3.85
C THR A 44 -2.46 -10.60 4.09
N LEU A 45 -3.03 -9.93 3.08
CA LEU A 45 -3.40 -8.51 3.15
C LEU A 45 -4.87 -8.37 3.51
N GLY A 46 -5.20 -7.36 4.32
CA GLY A 46 -6.58 -6.98 4.65
C GLY A 46 -7.30 -6.23 3.52
N ALA A 47 -7.12 -6.66 2.27
CA ALA A 47 -7.83 -6.11 1.12
C ALA A 47 -9.11 -6.91 0.87
N LEU A 48 -10.20 -6.22 0.55
CA LEU A 48 -11.44 -6.89 0.15
C LEU A 48 -11.26 -7.49 -1.24
N LEU A 49 -11.61 -8.76 -1.37
CA LEU A 49 -11.60 -9.48 -2.63
C LEU A 49 -13.04 -9.89 -2.98
N GLU A 50 -13.33 -9.93 -4.27
CA GLU A 50 -14.52 -10.58 -4.79
C GLU A 50 -14.41 -12.10 -4.63
N ASN A 51 -15.51 -12.83 -4.81
CA ASN A 51 -15.53 -14.29 -4.68
C ASN A 51 -14.62 -15.02 -5.68
N ASN A 52 -14.23 -14.36 -6.77
CA ASN A 52 -13.30 -14.87 -7.77
C ASN A 52 -11.82 -14.59 -7.43
N GLY A 53 -11.54 -13.94 -6.29
CA GLY A 53 -10.19 -13.58 -5.84
C GLY A 53 -9.64 -12.28 -6.43
N GLU A 54 -10.40 -11.57 -7.27
CA GLU A 54 -10.02 -10.24 -7.77
C GLU A 54 -10.21 -9.16 -6.71
N LEU A 55 -9.46 -8.06 -6.82
CA LEU A 55 -9.59 -6.93 -5.90
C LEU A 55 -10.98 -6.29 -6.03
N ALA A 56 -11.70 -6.15 -4.92
CA ALA A 56 -12.99 -5.47 -4.91
C ALA A 56 -12.81 -3.96 -5.11
N ILE A 57 -13.56 -3.38 -6.05
CA ILE A 57 -13.50 -1.95 -6.38
C ILE A 57 -14.86 -1.32 -6.05
N ASN A 58 -14.86 -0.31 -5.17
CA ASN A 58 -16.05 0.53 -5.01
C ASN A 58 -16.21 1.45 -6.24
N HIS A 59 -17.13 1.11 -7.12
CA HIS A 59 -17.35 1.83 -8.38
C HIS A 59 -17.78 3.29 -8.19
N VAL A 60 -18.42 3.66 -7.08
CA VAL A 60 -18.75 5.06 -6.79
C VAL A 60 -17.47 5.84 -6.52
N VAL A 61 -16.57 5.28 -5.72
CA VAL A 61 -15.27 5.90 -5.41
C VAL A 61 -14.39 5.98 -6.66
N ASP A 62 -14.27 4.89 -7.43
CA ASP A 62 -13.48 4.87 -8.67
C ASP A 62 -13.95 5.95 -9.66
N LYS A 63 -15.27 6.07 -9.85
CA LYS A 63 -15.87 7.09 -10.71
C LYS A 63 -15.52 8.50 -10.23
N VAL A 64 -15.72 8.80 -8.95
CA VAL A 64 -15.46 10.14 -8.39
C VAL A 64 -13.99 10.52 -8.55
N VAL A 65 -13.06 9.58 -8.30
CA VAL A 65 -11.62 9.85 -8.47
C VAL A 65 -11.27 10.14 -9.93
N ARG A 66 -11.82 9.39 -10.88
CA ARG A 66 -11.54 9.59 -12.32
C ARG A 66 -12.15 10.86 -12.89
N GLU A 67 -13.31 11.27 -12.38
CA GLU A 67 -14.03 12.46 -12.83
C GLU A 67 -13.64 13.73 -12.06
N SER A 68 -12.79 13.61 -11.03
CA SER A 68 -12.35 14.74 -10.22
C SER A 68 -11.55 15.77 -11.05
N PRO A 69 -11.74 17.08 -10.82
CA PRO A 69 -10.96 18.11 -11.48
C PRO A 69 -9.45 17.89 -11.26
N PRO A 70 -8.58 18.11 -12.28
CA PRO A 70 -7.13 17.91 -12.13
C PRO A 70 -6.50 18.70 -10.98
N ILE A 71 -7.08 19.87 -10.64
CA ILE A 71 -6.62 20.70 -9.54
C ILE A 71 -6.84 20.04 -8.17
N GLU A 72 -7.92 19.28 -7.98
CA GLU A 72 -8.22 18.56 -6.74
C GLU A 72 -7.19 17.44 -6.46
N ILE A 73 -6.53 16.93 -7.52
CA ILE A 73 -5.55 15.84 -7.42
C ILE A 73 -4.12 16.40 -7.30
N SER A 74 -3.83 17.50 -7.98
CA SER A 74 -2.47 18.05 -8.12
C SER A 74 -2.12 19.14 -7.12
N ALA A 75 -3.12 19.83 -6.56
CA ALA A 75 -2.88 20.87 -5.58
C ALA A 75 -2.42 20.30 -4.24
N TYR A 76 -1.64 21.08 -3.51
CA TYR A 76 -1.33 20.78 -2.12
C TYR A 76 -2.58 20.92 -1.25
N ALA A 77 -2.89 19.86 -0.50
CA ALA A 77 -3.83 19.95 0.60
C ALA A 77 -3.24 20.79 1.76
N PRO A 78 -4.08 21.43 2.59
CA PRO A 78 -3.64 22.02 3.84
C PRO A 78 -2.94 20.98 4.73
N LEU A 79 -2.04 21.42 5.61
CA LEU A 79 -1.30 20.53 6.52
C LEU A 79 -2.21 19.65 7.39
N LYS A 80 -3.41 20.14 7.71
CA LYS A 80 -4.40 19.41 8.51
C LYS A 80 -5.33 18.52 7.67
N GLY A 81 -5.23 18.55 6.34
CA GLY A 81 -6.21 17.98 5.42
C GLY A 81 -7.23 19.02 4.95
N LEU A 82 -8.04 18.62 3.96
CA LEU A 82 -9.11 19.45 3.40
C LEU A 82 -10.23 19.64 4.43
N PRO A 83 -10.66 20.88 4.75
CA PRO A 83 -11.72 21.12 5.74
C PRO A 83 -13.01 20.34 5.45
N ALA A 84 -13.45 20.33 4.19
CA ALA A 84 -14.65 19.59 3.79
C ALA A 84 -14.55 18.07 4.03
N PHE A 85 -13.33 17.49 4.04
CA PHE A 85 -13.13 16.09 4.40
C PHE A 85 -13.17 15.87 5.91
N LEU A 86 -12.64 16.83 6.70
CA LEU A 86 -12.66 16.78 8.16
C LEU A 86 -14.07 16.96 8.73
N ASP A 87 -14.90 17.76 8.06
CA ASP A 87 -16.27 18.08 8.48
C ASP A 87 -17.30 17.00 8.06
N LEU A 88 -16.87 15.94 7.37
CA LEU A 88 -17.73 14.87 6.86
C LEU A 88 -18.18 13.84 7.94
N ALA A 89 -17.77 14.05 9.19
CA ALA A 89 -18.01 13.17 10.34
C ALA A 89 -19.36 13.38 11.02
#